data_AF-A0A2V8CV76-F1
#
_entry.id   AF-A0A2V8CV76-F1
#
_cell.length_a   1.000
_cell.length_b   1.000
_cell.length_c   1.000
_cell.angle_alpha   90.00
_cell.angle_beta   90.00
_cell.angle_gamma   90.00
#
_symmetry.space_group_name_H-M   'P 1'
#
loop_
_entity.id
_entity.type
_entity.pdbx_description
1 polymer ?
#
loop_
_entity_poly.entity_id
_entity_poly.type
_entity_poly.pdbx_seq_one_letter_code
_entity_poly.pdbx_strand_id
1 'polypeptide(L)'
;MIELLTDERGFPHFLAALVLLSRIGDVLSTYLVSPTLLLESNAFVRRWGWPVALLSLLFCLVPYYNTAVGVVVLTASFLVTGSNLSRCWLVRALGEAEYLAILLRAARHGRRGSAVAFVLASGACIVFVGLLLMWFSGGGAKWGYWFGVGIALYGAALALHGSSFVLRLFREASNSGLAAQRGVGPDRECSPVSAAGAGRIVLGGRMLYMVVVSRLRRSGRPAGRIWSSWKSSRWSHRPKR
;
A
#
# COMPACT_ATOMS: atom_id res chain seq x y z
N MET A 1 22.46 30.61 -6.45
CA MET A 1 21.23 29.94 -5.95
C MET A 1 20.25 30.94 -5.36
N ILE A 2 20.66 31.81 -4.43
CA ILE A 2 19.79 32.87 -3.88
C ILE A 2 19.36 33.87 -4.96
N GLU A 3 20.24 34.27 -5.89
CA GLU A 3 19.86 35.16 -7.01
C GLU A 3 18.83 34.55 -7.98
N LEU A 4 18.86 33.22 -8.19
CA LEU A 4 17.89 32.51 -9.03
C LEU A 4 16.50 32.47 -8.38
N LEU A 5 16.43 32.55 -7.04
CA LEU A 5 15.20 32.59 -6.27
C LEU A 5 14.59 34.00 -6.20
N THR A 6 15.38 35.04 -6.48
CA THR A 6 14.96 36.45 -6.43
C THR A 6 14.70 37.07 -7.80
N ASP A 7 15.17 36.46 -8.89
CA ASP A 7 14.82 36.89 -10.23
C ASP A 7 13.40 36.44 -10.58
N GLU A 8 12.51 37.42 -10.82
CA GLU A 8 11.11 37.23 -11.24
C GLU A 8 10.99 36.30 -12.46
N ARG A 9 12.02 36.26 -13.32
CA ARG A 9 12.05 35.37 -14.49
C ARG A 9 12.54 33.96 -14.16
N GLY A 10 13.44 33.81 -13.19
CA GLY A 10 14.05 32.53 -12.83
C GLY A 10 13.17 31.66 -11.94
N PHE A 11 12.38 32.27 -11.06
CA PHE A 11 11.57 31.55 -10.07
C PHE A 11 10.55 30.56 -10.67
N PRO A 12 9.78 30.89 -11.73
CA PRO A 12 8.88 29.94 -12.38
C PRO A 12 9.60 28.71 -12.97
N HIS A 13 10.78 28.90 -13.57
CA HIS A 13 11.59 27.80 -14.12
C HIS A 13 12.09 26.85 -13.02
N PHE A 14 12.59 27.42 -11.92
CA PHE A 14 13.01 26.65 -10.76
C PHE A 14 11.85 25.84 -10.18
N LEU A 15 10.69 26.49 -10.00
CA LEU A 15 9.50 25.82 -9.50
C LEU A 15 8.98 24.74 -10.47
N ALA A 16 9.00 25.00 -11.77
CA ALA A 16 8.66 24.01 -12.81
C ALA A 16 9.59 22.79 -12.75
N ALA A 17 10.90 22.98 -12.57
CA ALA A 17 11.85 21.89 -12.42
C ALA A 17 11.58 21.06 -11.15
N LEU A 18 11.26 21.72 -10.03
CA LEU A 18 10.86 21.03 -8.80
C LEU A 18 9.55 20.26 -8.95
N VAL A 19 8.55 20.85 -9.60
CA VAL A 19 7.28 20.17 -9.90
C VAL A 19 7.56 18.96 -10.78
N LEU A 20 8.33 19.11 -11.85
CA LEU A 20 8.72 17.99 -12.72
C LEU A 20 9.39 16.87 -11.92
N LEU A 21 10.36 17.20 -11.07
CA LEU A 21 11.03 16.23 -10.20
C LEU A 21 10.03 15.49 -9.29
N SER A 22 9.09 16.24 -8.67
CA SER A 22 8.07 15.63 -7.81
C SER A 22 7.08 14.75 -8.59
N ARG A 23 6.72 15.12 -9.84
CA ARG A 23 5.85 14.31 -10.70
C ARG A 23 6.56 13.05 -11.20
N ILE A 24 7.84 13.14 -11.55
CA ILE A 24 8.68 11.97 -11.85
C ILE A 24 8.73 11.05 -10.64
N GLY A 25 8.99 11.59 -9.45
CA GLY A 25 8.96 10.84 -8.19
C GLY A 25 7.63 10.13 -7.96
N ASP A 26 6.50 10.79 -8.21
CA ASP A 26 5.17 10.21 -8.08
C ASP A 26 4.96 9.04 -9.06
N VAL A 27 5.27 9.23 -10.34
CA VAL A 27 5.15 8.18 -11.37
C VAL A 27 6.07 7.00 -11.07
N LEU A 28 7.34 7.25 -10.73
CA LEU A 28 8.30 6.20 -10.40
C LEU A 28 7.92 5.46 -9.12
N SER A 29 7.49 6.16 -8.08
CA SER A 29 7.04 5.53 -6.83
C SER A 29 5.81 4.67 -7.06
N THR A 30 4.88 5.10 -7.91
CA THR A 30 3.72 4.31 -8.33
C THR A 30 4.16 3.07 -9.11
N TYR A 31 5.12 3.20 -10.02
CA TYR A 31 5.67 2.07 -10.79
C TYR A 31 6.34 1.03 -9.89
N LEU A 32 7.08 1.47 -8.88
CA LEU A 32 7.73 0.58 -7.93
C LEU A 32 6.74 -0.15 -7.02
N VAL A 33 5.63 0.51 -6.65
CA VAL A 33 4.59 -0.06 -5.78
C VAL A 33 3.61 -0.94 -6.56
N SER A 34 3.22 -0.57 -7.77
CA SER A 34 2.14 -1.24 -8.52
C SER A 34 2.45 -1.25 -10.02
N PRO A 35 3.45 -2.04 -10.47
CA PRO A 35 3.84 -2.09 -11.88
C PRO A 35 2.69 -2.58 -12.78
N THR A 36 1.83 -3.46 -12.26
CA THR A 36 0.65 -3.98 -12.98
C THR A 36 -0.64 -3.17 -12.71
N LEU A 37 -0.54 -2.10 -11.91
CA LEU A 37 -1.66 -1.23 -11.52
C LEU A 37 -2.81 -1.96 -10.82
N LEU A 38 -2.57 -3.13 -10.21
CA LEU A 38 -3.59 -3.89 -9.48
C LEU A 38 -3.97 -3.20 -8.17
N LEU A 39 -2.98 -2.58 -7.51
CA LEU A 39 -3.18 -1.83 -6.26
C LEU A 39 -3.70 -0.40 -6.52
N GLU A 40 -3.70 0.05 -7.78
CA GLU A 40 -4.06 1.42 -8.11
C GLU A 40 -5.54 1.68 -7.79
N SER A 41 -5.82 2.75 -7.04
CA SER A 41 -7.19 3.10 -6.64
C SER A 41 -7.96 3.79 -7.78
N ASN A 42 -7.24 4.52 -8.63
CA ASN A 42 -7.82 5.33 -9.68
C ASN A 42 -8.34 4.47 -10.85
N ALA A 43 -9.65 4.50 -11.06
CA ALA A 43 -10.30 3.77 -12.16
C ALA A 43 -9.81 4.22 -13.54
N PHE A 44 -9.46 5.50 -13.71
CA PHE A 44 -8.94 6.02 -14.97
C PHE A 44 -7.56 5.45 -15.29
N VAL A 45 -6.64 5.47 -14.33
CA VAL A 45 -5.28 4.94 -14.52
C VAL A 45 -5.33 3.43 -14.76
N ARG A 46 -6.20 2.69 -14.07
CA ARG A 46 -6.40 1.26 -14.34
C ARG A 46 -6.92 0.97 -15.75
N ARG A 47 -7.75 1.85 -16.31
CA ARG A 47 -8.36 1.66 -17.62
C ARG A 47 -7.44 2.05 -18.77
N TRP A 48 -6.67 3.13 -18.61
CA TRP A 48 -5.85 3.71 -19.67
C TRP A 48 -4.34 3.48 -19.49
N GLY A 49 -3.93 2.95 -18.33
CA GLY A 49 -2.56 2.54 -18.04
C GLY A 49 -1.58 3.69 -17.79
N TRP A 50 -0.30 3.37 -18.02
CA TRP A 50 0.85 4.27 -17.83
C TRP A 50 0.83 5.57 -18.64
N PRO A 51 0.26 5.66 -19.86
CA PRO A 51 0.19 6.93 -20.58
C PRO A 51 -0.51 8.05 -19.80
N VAL A 52 -1.58 7.73 -19.06
CA VAL A 52 -2.28 8.72 -18.21
C VAL A 52 -1.42 9.12 -17.01
N ALA A 53 -0.67 8.20 -16.44
CA ALA A 53 0.29 8.51 -15.37
C ALA A 53 1.40 9.45 -15.90
N LEU A 54 1.93 9.19 -17.09
CA LEU A 54 2.93 10.05 -17.74
C LEU A 54 2.38 11.42 -18.14
N LEU A 55 1.10 11.50 -18.52
CA LEU A 55 0.45 12.78 -18.84
C LEU A 55 0.48 13.75 -17.65
N SER A 56 0.51 13.22 -16.42
CA SER A 56 0.64 14.04 -15.22
C SER A 56 1.98 14.78 -15.11
N LEU A 57 2.99 14.45 -15.93
CA LEU A 57 4.22 15.23 -16.02
C LEU A 57 3.97 16.63 -16.57
N LEU A 58 2.91 16.83 -17.38
CA LEU A 58 2.54 18.14 -17.91
C LEU A 58 2.16 19.16 -16.83
N PHE A 59 1.86 18.70 -15.61
CA PHE A 59 1.65 19.61 -14.48
C PHE A 59 2.90 20.45 -14.13
N CYS A 60 4.09 20.09 -14.63
CA CYS A 60 5.27 20.95 -14.52
C CYS A 60 5.15 22.29 -15.23
N LEU A 61 4.14 22.47 -16.11
CA LEU A 61 3.87 23.73 -16.78
C LEU A 61 3.02 24.69 -15.94
N VAL A 62 2.35 24.20 -14.88
CA VAL A 62 1.49 25.01 -14.02
C VAL A 62 2.20 26.23 -13.41
N PRO A 63 3.46 26.13 -12.92
CA PRO A 63 4.19 27.29 -12.41
C PRO A 63 4.35 28.46 -13.38
N TYR A 64 4.32 28.21 -14.70
CA TYR A 64 4.39 29.28 -15.71
C TYR A 64 3.08 30.07 -15.84
N TYR A 65 1.95 29.49 -15.44
CA TYR A 65 0.67 30.18 -15.41
C TYR A 65 0.42 30.82 -14.04
N ASN A 66 0.70 30.08 -12.97
CA ASN A 66 0.52 30.55 -11.61
C ASN A 66 1.48 29.83 -10.65
N THR A 67 2.43 30.57 -10.11
CA THR A 67 3.46 30.03 -9.20
C THR A 67 2.87 29.53 -7.88
N ALA A 68 1.84 30.21 -7.36
CA ALA A 68 1.11 29.78 -6.16
C ALA A 68 0.44 28.40 -6.36
N VAL A 69 -0.24 28.17 -7.48
CA VAL A 69 -0.80 26.85 -7.82
C VAL A 69 0.32 25.84 -8.08
N GLY A 70 1.45 26.27 -8.64
CA GLY A 70 2.65 25.46 -8.77
C GLY A 70 3.14 24.89 -7.43
N VAL A 71 3.16 25.70 -6.37
CA VAL A 71 3.50 25.27 -5.00
C VAL A 71 2.49 24.25 -4.46
N VAL A 72 1.20 24.44 -4.72
CA VAL A 72 0.15 23.48 -4.35
C VAL A 72 0.41 22.11 -4.99
N VAL A 73 0.65 22.09 -6.31
CA VAL A 73 0.95 20.87 -7.06
C VAL A 73 2.22 20.20 -6.57
N LEU A 74 3.28 20.97 -6.33
CA LEU A 74 4.56 20.49 -5.80
C LEU A 74 4.36 19.77 -4.46
N THR A 75 3.67 20.44 -3.54
CA THR A 75 3.43 19.97 -2.18
C THR A 75 2.64 18.67 -2.19
N ALA A 76 1.51 18.65 -2.90
CA ALA A 76 0.69 17.44 -3.01
C ALA A 76 1.46 16.29 -3.66
N SER A 77 2.23 16.55 -4.72
CA SER A 77 3.00 15.52 -5.43
C SER A 77 4.08 14.88 -4.56
N PHE A 78 4.80 15.67 -3.74
CA PHE A 78 5.76 15.10 -2.80
C PHE A 78 5.11 14.28 -1.68
N LEU A 79 3.95 14.71 -1.17
CA LEU A 79 3.23 13.95 -0.15
C LEU A 79 2.72 12.60 -0.71
N VAL A 80 2.20 12.58 -1.94
CA VAL A 80 1.82 11.33 -2.63
C VAL A 80 3.04 10.44 -2.83
N THR A 81 4.15 11.02 -3.32
CA THR A 81 5.41 10.29 -3.53
C THR A 81 5.90 9.64 -2.23
N GLY A 82 5.91 10.39 -1.12
CA GLY A 82 6.31 9.87 0.19
C GLY A 82 5.40 8.74 0.69
N SER A 83 4.09 8.89 0.52
CA SER A 83 3.12 7.83 0.85
C SER A 83 3.36 6.55 0.04
N ASN A 84 3.64 6.67 -1.26
CA ASN A 84 3.94 5.52 -2.12
C ASN A 84 5.26 4.85 -1.70
N LEU A 85 6.32 5.64 -1.50
CA LEU A 85 7.62 5.14 -1.07
C LEU A 85 7.56 4.40 0.28
N SER A 86 6.70 4.85 1.21
CA SER A 86 6.51 4.18 2.51
C SER A 86 6.03 2.72 2.39
N ARG A 87 5.35 2.39 1.29
CA ARG A 87 4.82 1.03 1.00
C ARG A 87 5.72 0.23 0.08
N CYS A 88 6.62 0.92 -0.64
CA CYS A 88 7.46 0.32 -1.67
C CYS A 88 8.25 -0.87 -1.13
N TRP A 89 8.92 -0.74 0.00
CA TRP A 89 9.73 -1.83 0.56
C TRP A 89 8.91 -3.11 0.80
N LEU A 90 7.68 -2.97 1.31
CA LEU A 90 6.81 -4.09 1.65
C LEU A 90 6.28 -4.77 0.38
N VAL A 91 5.85 -3.99 -0.61
CA VAL A 91 5.37 -4.55 -1.88
C VAL A 91 6.50 -5.18 -2.68
N ARG A 92 7.72 -4.61 -2.64
CA ARG A 92 8.90 -5.19 -3.28
C ARG A 92 9.35 -6.49 -2.62
N ALA A 93 9.17 -6.61 -1.31
CA ALA A 93 9.51 -7.84 -0.57
C ALA A 93 8.50 -8.98 -0.82
N LEU A 94 7.20 -8.66 -0.92
CA LEU A 94 6.13 -9.67 -1.02
C LEU A 94 5.68 -9.95 -2.45
N GLY A 95 5.84 -8.99 -3.35
CA GLY A 95 5.15 -8.95 -4.64
C GLY A 95 3.75 -8.33 -4.53
N GLU A 96 3.28 -7.77 -5.65
CA GLU A 96 2.03 -7.01 -5.73
C GLU A 96 0.79 -7.88 -5.39
N ALA A 97 0.73 -9.10 -5.93
CA ALA A 97 -0.39 -10.02 -5.74
C ALA A 97 -0.51 -10.51 -4.28
N GLU A 98 0.61 -10.85 -3.64
CA GLU A 98 0.62 -11.31 -2.25
C GLU A 98 0.26 -10.16 -1.30
N TYR A 99 0.78 -8.95 -1.56
CA TYR A 99 0.37 -7.77 -0.81
C TYR A 99 -1.14 -7.51 -0.91
N LEU A 100 -1.72 -7.61 -2.10
CA LEU A 100 -3.17 -7.54 -2.29
C LEU A 100 -3.91 -8.64 -1.53
N ALA A 101 -3.41 -9.88 -1.54
CA ALA A 101 -4.01 -11.01 -0.83
C ALA A 101 -4.04 -10.79 0.70
N ILE A 102 -2.99 -10.16 1.26
CA ILE A 102 -2.95 -9.75 2.67
C ILE A 102 -4.01 -8.68 2.95
N LEU A 103 -4.14 -7.66 2.10
CA LEU A 103 -5.16 -6.62 2.24
C LEU A 103 -6.58 -7.20 2.16
N LEU A 104 -6.83 -8.13 1.22
CA LEU A 104 -8.12 -8.83 1.11
C LEU A 104 -8.39 -9.74 2.31
N ARG A 105 -7.36 -10.37 2.89
CA ARG A 105 -7.51 -11.15 4.13
C ARG A 105 -7.86 -10.25 5.30
N ALA A 106 -7.23 -9.08 5.42
CA ALA A 106 -7.59 -8.08 6.43
C ALA A 106 -9.03 -7.56 6.23
N ALA A 107 -9.44 -7.30 5.00
CA ALA A 107 -10.81 -6.89 4.67
C ALA A 107 -11.86 -7.96 5.03
N ARG A 108 -11.55 -9.26 4.83
CA ARG A 108 -12.45 -10.36 5.20
C ARG A 108 -12.70 -10.48 6.71
N HIS A 109 -11.71 -10.16 7.53
CA HIS A 109 -11.81 -10.28 8.99
C HIS A 109 -12.14 -8.94 9.68
N GLY A 110 -11.99 -7.83 8.97
CA GLY A 110 -12.21 -6.49 9.50
C GLY A 110 -13.65 -5.99 9.37
N ARG A 111 -13.96 -4.90 10.07
CA ARG A 111 -15.24 -4.18 9.92
C ARG A 111 -15.06 -3.04 8.92
N ARG A 112 -15.88 -3.04 7.86
CA ARG A 112 -15.88 -2.01 6.81
C ARG A 112 -15.96 -0.59 7.38
N GLY A 113 -16.86 -0.36 8.33
CA GLY A 113 -17.06 0.95 8.95
C GLY A 113 -15.81 1.47 9.64
N SER A 114 -15.15 0.63 10.44
CA SER A 114 -13.90 0.99 11.14
C SER A 114 -12.77 1.30 10.15
N ALA A 115 -12.62 0.48 9.10
CA ALA A 115 -11.58 0.71 8.10
C ALA A 115 -11.75 2.05 7.36
N VAL A 116 -12.97 2.39 6.94
CA VAL A 116 -13.27 3.69 6.31
C VAL A 116 -13.09 4.83 7.31
N ALA A 117 -13.59 4.68 8.54
CA ALA A 117 -13.45 5.70 9.57
C ALA A 117 -11.98 6.03 9.87
N PHE A 118 -11.09 5.04 9.96
CA PHE A 118 -9.66 5.30 10.18
C PHE A 118 -8.99 5.98 8.98
N VAL A 119 -9.37 5.63 7.75
CA VAL A 119 -8.84 6.32 6.56
C VAL A 119 -9.32 7.76 6.50
N LEU A 120 -10.61 8.01 6.77
CA LEU A 120 -11.16 9.36 6.84
C LEU A 120 -10.53 10.17 7.96
N ALA A 121 -10.36 9.59 9.15
CA ALA A 121 -9.71 10.25 10.28
C ALA A 121 -8.25 10.61 9.96
N SER A 122 -7.50 9.70 9.33
CA SER A 122 -6.13 9.98 8.88
C SER A 122 -6.08 11.14 7.89
N GLY A 123 -6.94 11.12 6.85
CA GLY A 123 -7.04 12.23 5.90
C GLY A 123 -7.48 13.54 6.55
N ALA A 124 -8.43 13.51 7.48
CA ALA A 124 -8.91 14.66 8.22
C ALA A 124 -7.82 15.30 9.09
N CYS A 125 -6.97 14.50 9.74
CA CYS A 125 -5.81 15.01 10.48
C CYS A 125 -4.86 15.78 9.55
N ILE A 126 -4.58 15.26 8.36
CA ILE A 126 -3.70 15.93 7.37
C ILE A 126 -4.36 17.22 6.85
N VAL A 127 -5.67 17.19 6.55
CA VAL A 127 -6.43 18.38 6.18
C VAL A 127 -6.32 19.44 7.26
N PHE A 128 -6.50 19.05 8.52
CA PHE A 128 -6.42 19.97 9.65
C PHE A 128 -5.04 20.63 9.77
N VAL A 129 -3.95 19.88 9.55
CA VAL A 129 -2.59 20.46 9.50
C VAL A 129 -2.47 21.50 8.37
N GLY A 130 -2.99 21.20 7.19
CA GLY A 130 -3.00 22.16 6.07
C GLY A 130 -3.79 23.43 6.38
N LEU A 131 -4.98 23.29 6.98
CA LEU A 131 -5.82 24.42 7.41
C LEU A 131 -5.16 25.26 8.51
N LEU A 132 -4.52 24.64 9.49
CA LEU A 132 -3.76 25.36 10.52
C LEU A 132 -2.61 26.16 9.89
N LEU A 133 -1.89 25.58 8.94
CA LEU A 133 -0.81 26.29 8.24
C LEU A 133 -1.36 27.48 7.42
N MET A 134 -2.50 27.31 6.74
CA MET A 134 -3.18 28.41 6.06
C MET A 134 -3.56 29.53 7.03
N TRP A 135 -4.12 29.18 8.19
CA TRP A 135 -4.52 30.13 9.22
C TRP A 135 -3.32 30.91 9.79
N PHE A 136 -2.24 30.22 10.16
CA PHE A 136 -1.05 30.86 10.72
C PHE A 136 -0.19 31.60 9.70
N SER A 137 -0.35 31.33 8.40
CA SER A 137 0.46 31.97 7.34
C SER A 137 0.18 33.47 7.16
N GLY A 138 -0.95 33.98 7.65
CA GLY A 138 -1.35 35.38 7.47
C GLY A 138 -1.98 35.69 6.11
N GLY A 139 -2.39 34.68 5.34
CA GLY A 139 -3.24 34.83 4.15
C GLY A 139 -2.57 34.49 2.82
N GLY A 140 -3.35 34.55 1.72
CA GLY A 140 -2.99 34.05 0.39
C GLY A 140 -1.82 34.74 -0.31
N ALA A 141 -1.32 35.86 0.23
CA ALA A 141 -0.13 36.54 -0.28
C ALA A 141 1.18 35.85 0.17
N LYS A 142 1.14 34.92 1.12
CA LYS A 142 2.32 34.25 1.67
C LYS A 142 2.43 32.82 1.15
N TRP A 143 3.64 32.38 0.84
CA TRP A 143 3.90 31.01 0.35
C TRP A 143 3.39 29.92 1.31
N GLY A 144 3.50 30.15 2.62
CA GLY A 144 2.99 29.23 3.65
C GLY A 144 1.50 28.89 3.47
N TYR A 145 0.68 29.84 2.99
CA TYR A 145 -0.72 29.59 2.69
C TYR A 145 -0.88 28.52 1.61
N TRP A 146 -0.13 28.64 0.51
CA TRP A 146 -0.23 27.71 -0.63
C TRP A 146 0.36 26.33 -0.34
N PHE A 147 1.39 26.24 0.52
CA PHE A 147 1.80 24.96 1.10
C PHE A 147 0.66 24.32 1.90
N GLY A 148 -0.03 25.10 2.74
CA GLY A 148 -1.18 24.65 3.51
C GLY A 148 -2.33 24.15 2.62
N VAL A 149 -2.63 24.86 1.53
CA VAL A 149 -3.60 24.43 0.52
C VAL A 149 -3.19 23.08 -0.11
N GLY A 150 -1.92 22.93 -0.48
CA GLY A 150 -1.39 21.66 -1.03
C GLY A 150 -1.52 20.48 -0.06
N ILE A 151 -1.18 20.70 1.22
CA ILE A 151 -1.33 19.70 2.28
C ILE A 151 -2.81 19.33 2.47
N ALA A 152 -3.69 20.32 2.52
CA ALA A 152 -5.11 20.11 2.71
C ALA A 152 -5.73 19.33 1.54
N LEU A 153 -5.40 19.70 0.29
CA LEU A 153 -5.86 18.98 -0.90
C LEU A 153 -5.35 17.53 -0.93
N TYR A 154 -4.09 17.30 -0.55
CA TYR A 154 -3.56 15.95 -0.42
C TYR A 154 -4.33 15.13 0.64
N GLY A 155 -4.57 15.71 1.83
CA GLY A 155 -5.33 15.05 2.88
C GLY A 155 -6.76 14.70 2.46
N ALA A 156 -7.43 15.61 1.73
CA ALA A 156 -8.75 15.38 1.17
C ALA A 156 -8.73 14.28 0.10
N ALA A 157 -7.75 14.31 -0.81
CA ALA A 157 -7.56 13.27 -1.81
C ALA A 157 -7.30 11.90 -1.16
N LEU A 158 -6.47 11.83 -0.12
CA LEU A 158 -6.23 10.61 0.65
C LEU A 158 -7.51 10.09 1.30
N ALA A 159 -8.31 10.96 1.90
CA ALA A 159 -9.59 10.59 2.51
C ALA A 159 -10.55 9.97 1.47
N LEU A 160 -10.68 10.60 0.30
CA LEU A 160 -11.59 10.16 -0.75
C LEU A 160 -11.09 8.90 -1.47
N HIS A 161 -9.85 8.92 -1.98
CA HIS A 161 -9.26 7.81 -2.72
C HIS A 161 -8.90 6.62 -1.82
N GLY A 162 -8.43 6.88 -0.60
CA GLY A 162 -8.19 5.83 0.38
C GLY A 162 -9.49 5.13 0.76
N SER A 163 -10.57 5.89 0.98
CA SER A 163 -11.88 5.30 1.30
C SER A 163 -12.42 4.47 0.13
N SER A 164 -12.33 4.98 -1.11
CA SER A 164 -12.78 4.24 -2.28
C SER A 164 -11.97 2.95 -2.51
N PHE A 165 -10.66 2.98 -2.26
CA PHE A 165 -9.80 1.81 -2.29
C PHE A 165 -10.20 0.77 -1.24
N VAL A 166 -10.39 1.17 0.02
CA VAL A 166 -10.83 0.26 1.09
C VAL A 166 -12.20 -0.33 0.76
N LEU A 167 -13.16 0.49 0.32
CA LEU A 167 -14.48 0.01 -0.08
C LEU A 167 -14.41 -1.01 -1.22
N ARG A 168 -13.49 -0.82 -2.18
CA ARG A 168 -13.23 -1.78 -3.25
C ARG A 168 -12.72 -3.11 -2.69
N LEU A 169 -11.77 -3.10 -1.74
CA LEU A 169 -11.26 -4.31 -1.11
C LEU A 169 -12.37 -5.11 -0.41
N PHE A 170 -13.27 -4.43 0.31
CA PHE A 170 -14.41 -5.09 0.97
C PHE A 170 -15.39 -5.70 -0.04
N ARG A 171 -15.65 -5.00 -1.16
CA ARG A 171 -16.50 -5.53 -2.24
C ARG A 171 -15.89 -6.78 -2.86
N GLU A 172 -14.60 -6.74 -3.18
CA GLU A 172 -13.89 -7.87 -3.78
C GLU A 172 -13.86 -9.08 -2.83
N ALA A 173 -13.52 -8.84 -1.55
CA ALA A 173 -13.53 -9.87 -0.52
C ALA A 173 -14.89 -10.57 -0.36
N SER A 174 -15.99 -9.82 -0.44
CA SER A 174 -17.35 -10.38 -0.40
C SER A 174 -17.67 -11.22 -1.64
N ASN A 175 -17.28 -10.74 -2.82
CA ASN A 175 -17.54 -11.45 -4.10
C ASN A 175 -16.76 -12.77 -4.17
N SER A 176 -15.50 -12.80 -3.75
CA SER A 176 -14.70 -14.03 -3.73
C SER A 176 -15.26 -15.05 -2.74
N GLY A 177 -15.81 -14.61 -1.59
CA GLY A 177 -16.46 -15.50 -0.63
C GLY A 177 -17.73 -16.15 -1.18
N LEU A 178 -18.56 -15.39 -1.90
CA LEU A 178 -19.76 -15.88 -2.57
C LEU A 178 -19.42 -16.87 -3.70
N ALA A 179 -18.38 -16.60 -4.48
CA ALA A 179 -17.93 -17.51 -5.54
C ALA A 179 -17.44 -18.85 -4.98
N ALA A 180 -16.68 -18.84 -3.86
CA ALA A 180 -16.23 -20.06 -3.19
C ALA A 180 -17.40 -20.89 -2.65
N GLN A 181 -18.47 -20.25 -2.13
CA GLN A 181 -19.67 -20.96 -1.69
C GLN A 181 -20.49 -21.54 -2.85
N ARG A 182 -20.55 -20.85 -4.00
CA ARG A 182 -21.25 -21.34 -5.19
C ARG A 182 -20.52 -22.47 -5.92
N GLY A 183 -19.18 -22.50 -5.86
CA GLY A 183 -18.37 -23.60 -6.40
C GLY A 183 -18.36 -24.87 -5.54
N VAL A 184 -18.84 -24.78 -4.30
CA VAL A 184 -19.12 -25.93 -3.44
C VAL A 184 -20.62 -26.21 -3.52
N GLY A 185 -21.05 -26.65 -4.70
CA GLY A 185 -22.35 -27.32 -4.85
C GLY A 185 -22.36 -28.64 -4.08
N PRO A 186 -23.52 -29.14 -3.63
CA PRO A 186 -23.62 -30.37 -2.87
C PRO A 186 -23.42 -31.59 -3.79
N ASP A 187 -22.18 -31.87 -4.17
CA ASP A 187 -21.80 -33.22 -4.59
C ASP A 187 -21.64 -34.09 -3.33
N ARG A 188 -22.75 -34.21 -2.59
CA ARG A 188 -22.99 -35.32 -1.67
C ARG A 188 -23.94 -36.27 -2.37
N GLU A 189 -23.38 -37.11 -3.22
CA GLU A 189 -23.80 -38.52 -3.24
C GLU A 189 -22.58 -39.36 -2.83
N CYS A 190 -22.52 -39.64 -1.53
CA CYS A 190 -21.86 -40.84 -1.04
C CYS A 190 -22.63 -42.05 -1.59
N SER A 191 -22.05 -42.77 -2.54
CA SER A 191 -22.31 -44.20 -2.68
C SER A 191 -21.25 -44.97 -1.88
N PRO A 192 -21.62 -45.85 -0.94
CA PRO A 192 -20.66 -46.73 -0.27
C PRO A 192 -20.34 -47.91 -1.19
N VAL A 193 -19.38 -47.75 -2.09
CA VAL A 193 -18.84 -48.91 -2.81
C VAL A 193 -17.71 -49.53 -2.00
N SER A 194 -18.14 -50.52 -1.21
CA SER A 194 -17.50 -51.82 -1.00
C SER A 194 -15.98 -51.90 -1.13
N ALA A 195 -15.34 -52.19 0.00
CA ALA A 195 -14.02 -52.80 0.06
C ALA A 195 -14.01 -54.13 -0.71
N ALA A 196 -13.19 -54.23 -1.76
CA ALA A 196 -12.55 -55.46 -2.24
C ALA A 196 -11.68 -55.11 -3.45
N GLY A 197 -10.38 -55.40 -3.39
CA GLY A 197 -9.53 -55.33 -4.59
C GLY A 197 -8.06 -55.03 -4.32
N ALA A 198 -7.35 -56.02 -3.80
CA ALA A 198 -5.89 -56.07 -3.88
C ALA A 198 -5.43 -56.10 -5.35
N GLY A 199 -4.34 -55.41 -5.71
CA GLY A 199 -3.71 -55.63 -7.02
C GLY A 199 -2.67 -54.61 -7.50
N ARG A 200 -1.39 -54.93 -7.23
CA ARG A 200 -0.18 -54.69 -8.05
C ARG A 200 0.23 -53.28 -8.51
N ILE A 201 1.31 -52.83 -7.88
CA ILE A 201 2.58 -52.33 -8.44
C ILE A 201 2.71 -52.38 -9.97
N VAL A 202 2.99 -51.21 -10.57
CA VAL A 202 3.89 -51.07 -11.74
C VAL A 202 4.87 -49.94 -11.44
N LEU A 203 6.15 -50.31 -11.31
CA LEU A 203 7.30 -49.41 -11.31
C LEU A 203 7.54 -48.89 -12.73
N GLY A 204 7.78 -47.58 -12.90
CA GLY A 204 8.24 -47.06 -14.18
C GLY A 204 8.38 -45.53 -14.25
N GLY A 205 9.50 -45.01 -13.75
CA GLY A 205 10.19 -43.89 -14.41
C GLY A 205 9.82 -42.44 -14.05
N ARG A 206 10.68 -41.85 -13.21
CA ARG A 206 11.17 -40.45 -13.20
C ARG A 206 10.47 -39.39 -12.32
N MET A 207 11.33 -38.93 -11.38
CA MET A 207 11.48 -37.62 -10.73
C MET A 207 10.63 -37.27 -9.50
N LEU A 208 11.19 -37.67 -8.35
CA LEU A 208 10.91 -37.17 -7.01
C LEU A 208 11.19 -35.65 -6.90
N TYR A 209 10.22 -34.91 -6.35
CA TYR A 209 10.52 -33.96 -5.27
C TYR A 209 9.77 -34.46 -4.02
N MET A 210 10.55 -34.98 -3.07
CA MET A 210 10.06 -35.52 -1.80
C MET A 210 10.14 -34.41 -0.75
N VAL A 211 9.01 -33.77 -0.44
CA VAL A 211 8.88 -32.99 0.80
C VAL A 211 8.50 -33.97 1.90
N VAL A 212 9.50 -34.35 2.69
CA VAL A 212 9.32 -35.12 3.92
C VAL A 212 8.78 -34.17 5.00
N VAL A 213 7.48 -34.26 5.30
CA VAL A 213 6.94 -33.79 6.59
C VAL A 213 6.53 -35.02 7.39
N SER A 214 7.45 -35.46 8.23
CA SER A 214 7.28 -36.57 9.16
C SER A 214 6.18 -36.26 10.16
N ARG A 215 5.05 -36.98 10.06
CA ARG A 215 4.05 -37.10 11.14
C ARG A 215 4.70 -37.76 12.36
N LEU A 216 4.98 -36.98 13.40
CA LEU A 216 5.21 -37.52 14.74
C LEU A 216 3.87 -37.64 15.48
N ARG A 217 3.44 -38.90 15.57
CA ARG A 217 2.38 -39.44 16.42
C ARG A 217 2.80 -39.31 17.90
N ARG A 218 2.00 -38.66 18.74
CA ARG A 218 2.02 -38.79 20.22
C ARG A 218 0.55 -38.86 20.66
N SER A 219 -0.05 -40.04 20.80
CA SER A 219 -0.07 -40.89 22.01
C SER A 219 -0.14 -40.09 23.31
N GLY A 220 -1.34 -40.05 23.91
CA GLY A 220 -1.56 -39.50 25.24
C GLY A 220 -0.95 -40.40 26.32
N ARG A 221 -0.30 -39.76 27.30
CA ARG A 221 -0.28 -40.12 28.74
C ARG A 221 0.07 -38.85 29.55
N PRO A 222 -0.43 -38.72 30.80
CA PRO A 222 -0.37 -37.48 31.58
C PRO A 222 0.79 -37.43 32.59
N ALA A 223 0.99 -36.22 33.13
CA ALA A 223 1.65 -35.83 34.39
C ALA A 223 3.14 -36.21 34.62
N GLY A 224 3.98 -35.18 34.75
CA GLY A 224 5.36 -35.32 35.22
C GLY A 224 6.10 -33.98 35.29
N ARG A 225 6.25 -33.47 36.52
CA ARG A 225 6.99 -32.29 36.98
C ARG A 225 8.49 -32.37 36.59
N ILE A 226 9.20 -31.22 36.49
CA ILE A 226 10.67 -30.95 36.72
C ILE A 226 11.11 -29.74 35.84
N TRP A 227 11.16 -28.51 36.39
CA TRP A 227 12.38 -27.76 36.82
C TRP A 227 13.37 -27.45 35.67
N SER A 228 13.47 -26.20 35.19
CA SER A 228 14.23 -25.03 35.72
C SER A 228 15.59 -24.87 35.03
N SER A 229 15.85 -23.73 34.38
CA SER A 229 17.16 -23.07 34.19
C SER A 229 17.08 -22.09 33.02
N TRP A 230 16.77 -20.83 33.31
CA TRP A 230 16.93 -19.71 32.37
C TRP A 230 18.30 -19.09 32.65
N LYS A 231 19.30 -19.42 31.83
CA LYS A 231 20.64 -18.80 31.90
C LYS A 231 20.61 -17.44 31.23
N SER A 232 20.82 -16.41 32.04
CA SER A 232 21.14 -15.04 31.64
C SER A 232 22.50 -14.97 30.93
N SER A 233 22.53 -14.55 29.67
CA SER A 233 23.76 -14.13 28.99
C SER A 233 23.97 -12.62 29.10
N ARG A 234 25.02 -12.32 29.86
CA ARG A 234 25.67 -11.05 30.16
C ARG A 234 26.05 -10.29 28.87
N TRP A 235 25.61 -9.05 28.73
CA TRP A 235 26.23 -8.07 27.82
C TRP A 235 27.14 -7.16 28.65
N SER A 236 28.44 -7.24 28.38
CA SER A 236 29.43 -6.31 28.91
C SER A 236 30.33 -5.85 27.77
N HIS A 237 30.11 -4.62 27.29
CA HIS A 237 31.20 -3.81 26.75
C HIS A 237 30.96 -2.34 27.12
N ARG A 238 31.78 -1.88 28.07
CA ARG A 238 31.99 -0.47 28.37
C ARG A 238 32.77 0.20 27.23
N PRO A 239 32.59 1.52 27.02
CA PRO A 239 33.47 2.31 26.17
C PRO A 239 34.74 2.74 26.93
N LYS A 240 35.82 3.00 26.20
CA LYS A 240 36.95 3.79 26.69
C LYS A 240 37.34 4.84 25.65
N ARG A 241 37.23 6.09 26.12
CA ARG A 241 37.91 7.35 25.76
C ARG A 241 37.58 7.98 24.42
#